data_AF-A0A967IAH8-F1
#
_entry.id   AF-A0A967IAH8-F1
#
_cell.length_a   1.000
_cell.length_b   1.000
_cell.length_c   1.000
_cell.angle_alpha   90.00
_cell.angle_beta   90.00
_cell.angle_gamma   90.00
#
_symmetry.space_group_name_H-M   'P 1'
#
loop_
_entity.id
_entity.type
_entity.pdbx_description
1 polymer ?
#
loop_
_entity_poly.entity_id
_entity_poly.type
_entity_poly.pdbx_seq_one_letter_code
_entity_poly.pdbx_strand_id
1 'polypeptide(L)' 'KVAEGDLLKIEKLEGAVGDSVEFPEVLLVGGDDVKVGTPLVDKARVKAQ' A
#
# COMPACT_ATOMS: atom_id res chain seq x y z
N LYS A 1 -5.16 1.64 6.55
CA LYS A 1 -4.62 0.29 6.82
C LYS A 1 -5.19 -0.65 5.78
N VAL A 2 -4.41 -1.62 5.30
CA VAL A 2 -4.81 -2.57 4.26
C VAL A 2 -4.15 -3.93 4.53
N ALA A 3 -4.74 -5.00 4.02
CA ALA A 3 -4.19 -6.35 3.98
C ALA A 3 -4.36 -6.95 2.57
N GLU A 4 -3.68 -8.07 2.31
CA GLU A 4 -3.82 -8.77 1.03
C GLU A 4 -5.27 -9.24 0.82
N GLY A 5 -5.82 -8.96 -0.37
CA GLY A 5 -7.20 -9.28 -0.72
C GLY A 5 -8.25 -8.24 -0.30
N ASP A 6 -7.85 -7.17 0.40
CA ASP A 6 -8.78 -6.10 0.76
C ASP A 6 -9.29 -5.36 -0.49
N LEU A 7 -10.59 -5.11 -0.53
CA LEU A 7 -11.23 -4.22 -1.49
C LEU A 7 -11.45 -2.86 -0.86
N LEU A 8 -10.92 -1.81 -1.49
CA LEU A 8 -10.91 -0.46 -0.95
C LEU A 8 -11.54 0.50 -1.94
N LYS A 9 -12.31 1.46 -1.40
CA LYS A 9 -12.78 2.62 -2.17
C LYS A 9 -11.89 3.80 -1.83
N ILE A 10 -11.25 4.35 -2.85
CA ILE A 10 -10.34 5.49 -2.76
C ILE A 10 -10.72 6.54 -3.81
N GLU A 11 -10.04 7.68 -3.78
CA GLU A 11 -10.15 8.69 -4.82
C GLU A 11 -9.74 8.13 -6.18
N LYS A 12 -10.21 8.80 -7.24
CA LYS A 12 -9.93 8.37 -8.61
C LYS A 12 -8.42 8.44 -8.87
N LEU A 13 -7.87 7.31 -9.31
CA LEU A 13 -6.50 7.21 -9.80
C LEU A 13 -6.46 7.22 -11.32
N GLU A 14 -5.33 7.61 -11.90
CA GLU A 14 -5.07 7.48 -13.33
C GLU A 14 -4.78 6.01 -13.66
N GLY A 15 -5.27 5.54 -14.82
CA GLY A 15 -5.15 4.15 -15.26
C GLY A 15 -6.47 3.58 -15.77
N ALA A 16 -6.39 2.42 -16.42
CA ALA A 16 -7.55 1.64 -16.83
C ALA A 16 -7.92 0.62 -15.76
N VAL A 17 -9.15 0.10 -15.85
CA VAL A 17 -9.61 -0.98 -14.96
C VAL A 17 -8.74 -2.22 -15.18
N GLY A 18 -8.19 -2.77 -14.10
CA GLY A 18 -7.32 -3.94 -14.13
C GLY A 18 -5.83 -3.62 -14.27
N ASP A 19 -5.45 -2.34 -14.37
CA ASP A 19 -4.06 -1.92 -14.29
C ASP A 19 -3.52 -2.09 -12.86
N SER A 20 -2.26 -2.50 -12.75
CA SER A 20 -1.59 -2.54 -11.44
C SER A 20 -1.19 -1.14 -10.98
N VAL A 21 -1.42 -0.87 -9.69
CA VAL A 21 -1.06 0.39 -9.03
C VAL A 21 -0.08 0.09 -7.88
N GLU A 22 0.98 0.90 -7.75
CA GLU A 22 1.90 0.84 -6.61
C GLU A 22 1.72 2.04 -5.68
N PHE A 23 1.64 1.79 -4.38
CA PHE A 23 1.69 2.80 -3.32
C PHE A 23 3.04 2.69 -2.60
N PRO A 24 4.04 3.54 -2.95
CA PRO A 24 5.38 3.48 -2.37
C PRO A 24 5.46 4.12 -0.98
N GLU A 25 4.50 4.97 -0.60
CA GLU A 25 4.48 5.67 0.67
C GLU A 25 3.84 4.80 1.76
N VAL A 26 4.67 4.00 2.43
CA VAL A 26 4.23 3.14 3.53
C VAL A 26 4.73 3.71 4.85
N LEU A 27 3.80 4.00 5.76
CA LEU A 27 4.10 4.55 7.08
C LEU A 27 4.44 3.46 8.12
N LEU A 28 3.81 2.29 7.99
CA LEU A 28 3.92 1.21 8.95
C LEU A 28 3.65 -0.13 8.26
N VAL A 29 4.43 -1.15 8.60
CA VAL A 29 4.18 -2.55 8.25
C VAL A 29 3.97 -3.33 9.54
N GLY A 30 2.82 -4.01 9.67
CA GLY A 30 2.47 -4.84 10.80
C GLY A 30 2.53 -6.34 10.47
N GLY A 31 2.43 -7.19 11.48
CA GLY A 31 2.57 -8.64 11.37
C GLY A 31 3.24 -9.18 12.64
N ASP A 32 4.05 -10.22 12.50
CA ASP A 32 4.87 -10.77 13.59
C ASP A 32 5.91 -9.76 14.09
N ASP A 33 6.52 -9.00 13.16
CA ASP A 33 7.40 -7.86 13.44
C ASP A 33 6.75 -6.57 12.97
N VAL A 34 6.75 -5.54 13.82
CA VAL A 34 6.24 -4.21 13.48
C VAL A 34 7.40 -3.30 13.03
N LYS A 35 7.27 -2.72 11.83
CA LYS A 35 8.19 -1.71 11.30
C LYS A 35 7.48 -0.36 11.21
N VAL A 36 8.03 0.64 11.87
CA VAL A 36 7.52 2.01 11.87
C VAL A 36 8.48 2.89 11.09
N GLY A 37 7.94 3.64 10.11
CA GLY A 37 8.69 4.57 9.29
C GLY A 37 8.90 5.92 9.97
N THR A 38 9.99 6.61 9.59
CA THR A 38 10.27 7.98 10.03
C THR A 38 10.88 8.78 8.87
N PRO A 39 10.09 9.33 7.92
CA PRO A 39 8.63 9.33 7.84
C PRO A 39 8.01 8.08 7.18
N LEU A 40 8.78 7.36 6.36
CA LEU A 40 8.34 6.17 5.63
C LEU A 40 9.17 4.94 6.02
N VAL A 41 8.64 3.75 5.77
CA VAL A 41 9.37 2.48 5.91
C VAL A 41 10.20 2.24 4.65
N ASP A 42 11.51 2.16 4.80
CA ASP A 42 12.42 1.93 3.67
C ASP A 42 12.08 0.65 2.91
N LYS A 43 12.07 0.77 1.56
CA LYS A 43 11.83 -0.32 0.61
C LYS A 43 10.45 -1.00 0.74
N ALA A 44 9.52 -0.41 1.48
CA ALA A 44 8.14 -0.89 1.52
C ALA A 44 7.31 -0.31 0.36
N ARG A 45 6.40 -1.13 -0.18
CA ARG A 45 5.40 -0.72 -1.18
C ARG A 45 4.19 -1.64 -1.11
N VAL A 46 3.01 -1.11 -1.39
CA VAL A 46 1.78 -1.90 -1.59
C VAL A 46 1.48 -1.96 -3.08
N LYS A 47 1.19 -3.15 -3.60
CA LYS A 47 0.70 -3.33 -4.97
C LYS A 47 -0.77 -3.70 -4.94
N ALA A 48 -1.56 -3.09 -5.81
CA ALA A 48 -2.98 -3.35 -5.98
C ALA A 48 -3.33 -3.50 -7.46
N GLN A 49 -4.49 -4.09 -7.75
CA GLN A 49 -5.09 -4.25 -9.08
C GLN A 49 -6.60 -4.04 -8.99
#